data_AF-A0A959CEP6-F1
#
_entry.id   AF-A0A959CEP6-F1
#
_cell.length_a   1.000
_cell.length_b   1.000
_cell.length_c   1.000
_cell.angle_alpha   90.00
_cell.angle_beta   90.00
_cell.angle_gamma   90.00
#
_symmetry.space_group_name_H-M   'P 1'
#
loop_
_entity.id
_entity.type
_entity.pdbx_description
1 polymer ?
#
loop_
_entity_poly.entity_id
_entity_poly.type
_entity_poly.pdbx_seq_one_letter_code
_entity_poly.pdbx_strand_id
1 'polypeptide(L)'
;FSEAFADSLSILVNEAAVREMGLENPVGARLTSPDGFLNKVEGERTVYTIIGVLEDFHFQSLHHPISPLFLVNHQQNFMPEVDNLITARLEAGDIQGTLQRIERLWEEQQPELPFQYAFLDRDWAELYDKEMAAREVFGLFSLLAIFIACLGLLALAAFTVEQRTKEIGIRKILGASVAGILGLLSRDFLRLVALALALATPLSWYAMKVWLDGFAYRTTLAWWAFALAGALALGIAFLTVSYHSLRAALGNPVEALR
;
A
#
# COMPACT_ATOMS: atom_id res chain seq x y z
N PHE A 1 26.73 -26.70 19.59
CA PHE A 1 27.60 -25.72 18.94
C PHE A 1 29.05 -26.09 19.25
N SER A 2 29.94 -26.08 18.26
CA SER A 2 31.35 -26.49 18.42
C SER A 2 32.16 -25.33 19.00
N GLU A 3 32.91 -25.56 20.08
CA GLU A 3 33.81 -24.58 20.74
C GLU A 3 34.96 -24.09 19.83
N ALA A 4 35.16 -24.71 18.67
CA ALA A 4 36.24 -24.36 17.74
C ALA A 4 35.94 -23.11 16.87
N PHE A 5 34.74 -22.56 16.92
CA PHE A 5 34.41 -21.31 16.22
C PHE A 5 34.59 -20.12 17.16
N ALA A 6 35.55 -19.24 16.85
CA ALA A 6 35.61 -17.90 17.43
C ALA A 6 34.42 -17.09 16.87
N ASP A 7 33.28 -17.23 17.54
CA ASP A 7 31.96 -16.76 17.10
C ASP A 7 31.93 -15.22 16.92
N SER A 8 32.68 -14.47 17.74
CA SER A 8 32.69 -13.00 17.75
C SER A 8 33.32 -12.32 16.53
N LEU A 9 34.01 -13.06 15.66
CA LEU A 9 34.55 -12.55 14.38
C LEU A 9 33.78 -13.07 13.18
N SER A 10 32.65 -13.75 13.41
CA SER A 10 31.78 -14.26 12.36
C SER A 10 30.68 -13.26 12.06
N ILE A 11 30.40 -13.05 10.77
CA ILE A 11 29.35 -12.14 10.32
C ILE A 11 28.41 -12.82 9.33
N LEU A 12 27.13 -12.46 9.42
CA LEU A 12 26.14 -12.72 8.38
C LEU A 12 25.88 -11.42 7.64
N VAL A 13 25.72 -11.52 6.32
CA VAL A 13 25.42 -10.36 5.46
C VAL A 13 24.17 -10.63 4.64
N ASN A 14 23.44 -9.61 4.22
CA ASN A 14 22.37 -9.81 3.24
C ASN A 14 22.87 -9.76 1.79
N GLU A 15 22.02 -10.16 0.84
CA GLU A 15 22.35 -10.11 -0.59
C GLU A 15 22.69 -8.69 -1.07
N ALA A 16 22.03 -7.66 -0.54
CA ALA A 16 22.36 -6.26 -0.84
C ALA A 16 23.81 -5.91 -0.49
N ALA A 17 24.29 -6.30 0.68
CA ALA A 17 25.68 -6.09 1.09
C ALA A 17 26.66 -6.85 0.18
N VAL A 18 26.35 -8.09 -0.21
CA VAL A 18 27.17 -8.89 -1.13
C VAL A 18 27.29 -8.21 -2.49
N ARG A 19 26.17 -7.70 -3.05
CA ARG A 19 26.14 -6.98 -4.33
C ARG A 19 26.95 -5.68 -4.26
N GLU A 20 26.79 -4.90 -3.19
CA GLU A 20 27.48 -3.62 -3.04
C GLU A 20 28.99 -3.78 -2.84
N MET A 21 29.41 -4.81 -2.09
CA MET A 21 30.82 -5.15 -1.92
C MET A 21 31.44 -5.85 -3.14
N GLY A 22 30.63 -6.26 -4.13
CA GLY A 22 31.10 -6.96 -5.33
C GLY A 22 31.71 -8.35 -5.03
N LEU A 23 31.18 -9.07 -4.05
CA LEU A 23 31.70 -10.38 -3.65
C LEU A 23 31.11 -11.50 -4.51
N GLU A 24 31.96 -12.23 -5.24
CA GLU A 24 31.53 -13.40 -6.03
C GLU A 24 31.33 -14.65 -5.16
N ASN A 25 32.23 -14.87 -4.20
CA ASN A 25 32.19 -15.99 -3.25
C ASN A 25 32.15 -15.43 -1.82
N PRO A 26 30.96 -15.03 -1.34
CA PRO A 26 30.85 -14.28 -0.09
C PRO A 26 31.19 -15.12 1.14
N VAL A 27 30.76 -16.38 1.21
CA VAL A 27 31.02 -17.24 2.37
C VAL A 27 32.50 -17.60 2.45
N GLY A 28 33.11 -17.35 3.61
CA GLY A 28 34.55 -17.49 3.85
C GLY A 28 35.37 -16.25 3.49
N ALA A 29 34.77 -15.24 2.86
CA ALA A 29 35.46 -13.98 2.58
C ALA A 29 35.79 -13.24 3.88
N ARG A 30 36.94 -12.55 3.87
CA ARG A 30 37.44 -11.79 5.02
C ARG A 30 37.23 -10.30 4.80
N LEU A 31 36.47 -9.67 5.68
CA LEU A 31 36.26 -8.22 5.70
C LEU A 31 37.14 -7.60 6.78
N THR A 32 37.85 -6.53 6.43
CA THR A 32 38.64 -5.78 7.41
C THR A 32 37.89 -4.50 7.76
N SER A 33 37.53 -4.32 9.03
CA SER A 33 36.97 -3.04 9.50
C SER A 33 38.13 -2.07 9.77
N PRO A 34 38.21 -0.92 9.06
CA PRO A 34 39.33 0.02 9.21
C PRO A 34 39.42 0.62 10.63
N ASP A 35 38.26 0.84 11.26
CA ASP A 35 38.13 1.62 12.50
C ASP A 35 37.57 0.80 13.67
N GLY A 36 37.52 -0.54 13.54
CA GLY A 36 36.90 -1.39 14.56
C GLY A 36 35.41 -1.09 14.75
N PHE A 37 34.74 -0.55 13.73
CA PHE A 37 33.34 -0.08 13.82
C PHE A 37 32.37 -1.16 14.30
N LEU A 38 32.66 -2.45 14.03
CA LEU A 38 31.84 -3.61 14.40
C LEU A 38 32.24 -4.25 15.75
N ASN A 39 33.44 -3.97 16.26
CA ASN A 39 33.95 -4.45 17.54
C ASN A 39 35.12 -3.53 17.93
N LYS A 40 34.87 -2.61 18.88
CA LYS A 40 35.82 -1.54 19.23
C LYS A 40 36.99 -2.11 20.04
N VAL A 41 37.97 -2.66 19.35
CA VAL A 41 39.32 -2.86 19.91
C VAL A 41 40.17 -1.68 19.45
N GLU A 42 40.38 -0.72 20.35
CA GLU A 42 41.07 0.54 20.07
C GLU A 42 42.49 0.26 19.52
N GLY A 43 42.74 0.65 18.27
CA GLY A 43 44.05 0.54 17.62
C GLY A 43 44.31 -0.73 16.81
N GLU A 44 43.39 -1.69 16.74
CA GLU A 44 43.59 -2.95 16.01
C GLU A 44 42.62 -3.14 14.83
N ARG A 45 43.15 -3.56 13.68
CA ARG A 45 42.34 -3.97 12.53
C ARG A 45 41.64 -5.28 12.85
N THR A 46 40.32 -5.23 12.99
CA THR A 46 39.53 -6.44 13.20
C THR A 46 39.13 -7.05 11.86
N VAL A 47 39.43 -8.34 11.69
CA VAL A 47 39.11 -9.11 10.49
C VAL A 47 37.93 -10.02 10.79
N TYR A 48 36.84 -9.82 10.06
CA TYR A 48 35.62 -10.61 10.14
C TYR A 48 35.56 -11.64 9.02
N THR A 49 34.99 -12.80 9.31
CA THR A 49 34.73 -13.84 8.30
C THR A 49 33.24 -13.94 8.05
N ILE A 50 32.83 -13.83 6.78
CA ILE A 50 31.43 -14.05 6.39
C ILE A 50 31.13 -15.54 6.50
N ILE A 51 30.20 -15.91 7.38
CA ILE A 51 29.80 -17.32 7.59
C ILE A 51 28.48 -17.68 6.90
N GLY A 52 27.76 -16.69 6.39
CA GLY A 52 26.50 -16.91 5.70
C GLY A 52 25.96 -15.65 5.04
N VAL A 53 25.04 -15.87 4.10
CA VAL A 53 24.32 -14.82 3.40
C VAL A 53 22.82 -15.02 3.66
N LEU A 54 22.16 -13.95 4.06
CA LEU A 54 20.72 -13.87 4.30
C LEU A 54 20.04 -13.37 3.04
N GLU A 55 18.84 -13.86 2.75
CA GLU A 55 17.95 -13.27 1.76
C GLU A 55 17.62 -11.82 2.13
N ASP A 56 17.44 -10.96 1.13
CA ASP A 56 17.05 -9.57 1.36
C ASP A 56 15.64 -9.50 1.99
N PHE A 57 15.52 -8.83 3.14
CA PHE A 57 14.25 -8.55 3.80
C PHE A 57 14.13 -7.07 4.16
N HIS A 58 12.91 -6.59 4.32
CA HIS A 58 12.66 -5.20 4.72
C HIS A 58 12.84 -5.07 6.23
N PHE A 59 13.78 -4.21 6.64
CA PHE A 59 14.03 -3.86 8.03
C PHE A 59 13.96 -2.34 8.28
N GLN A 60 13.51 -1.59 7.26
CA GLN A 60 13.30 -0.15 7.26
C GLN A 60 12.03 0.20 6.46
N SER A 61 11.67 1.48 6.39
CA SER A 61 10.57 1.98 5.57
C SER A 61 10.71 1.59 4.09
N LEU A 62 9.59 1.27 3.42
CA LEU A 62 9.53 0.93 1.99
C LEU A 62 9.99 2.05 1.04
N HIS A 63 10.13 3.26 1.55
CA HIS A 63 10.69 4.39 0.83
C HIS A 63 12.19 4.24 0.56
N HIS A 64 12.88 3.41 1.34
CA HIS A 64 14.30 3.15 1.19
C HIS A 64 14.54 1.77 0.56
N PRO A 65 15.53 1.63 -0.34
CA PRO A 65 15.95 0.32 -0.81
C PRO A 65 16.51 -0.50 0.37
N ILE A 66 16.49 -1.84 0.23
CA ILE A 66 17.11 -2.71 1.22
C ILE A 66 18.61 -2.39 1.24
N SER A 67 19.06 -1.85 2.37
CA SER A 67 20.44 -1.42 2.55
C SER A 67 21.33 -2.62 2.93
N PRO A 68 22.65 -2.53 2.74
CA PRO A 68 23.59 -3.50 3.28
C PRO A 68 23.37 -3.71 4.78
N LEU A 69 23.18 -4.97 5.17
CA LEU A 69 23.00 -5.39 6.56
C LEU A 69 24.14 -6.33 6.95
N PHE A 70 24.71 -6.07 8.11
CA PHE A 70 25.71 -6.92 8.75
C PHE A 70 25.16 -7.34 10.11
N LEU A 71 24.97 -8.65 10.31
CA LEU A 71 24.68 -9.21 11.63
C LEU A 71 25.97 -9.78 12.20
N VAL A 72 26.36 -9.26 13.36
CA VAL A 72 27.57 -9.66 14.08
C VAL A 72 27.15 -10.37 15.36
N ASN A 73 27.86 -11.43 15.74
CA ASN A 73 27.76 -11.92 17.10
C ASN A 73 28.67 -11.07 17.98
N HIS A 74 28.07 -10.25 18.81
CA HIS A 74 28.78 -9.24 19.56
C HIS A 74 29.02 -9.71 21.01
N GLN A 75 30.27 -9.64 21.47
CA GLN A 75 30.65 -10.13 22.81
C GLN A 75 30.91 -9.02 23.84
N GLN A 76 31.17 -7.74 23.50
CA GLN A 76 31.48 -6.69 24.50
C GLN A 76 31.22 -5.22 24.06
N ASN A 77 30.26 -4.53 24.71
CA ASN A 77 29.95 -3.10 24.61
C ASN A 77 30.02 -2.44 23.21
N PHE A 78 29.10 -2.80 22.31
CA PHE A 78 29.04 -2.23 20.95
C PHE A 78 28.51 -0.79 21.04
N MET A 79 27.38 -0.70 21.73
CA MET A 79 26.69 0.51 22.12
C MET A 79 26.05 0.22 23.48
N PRO A 80 26.51 0.83 24.58
CA PRO A 80 25.94 0.61 25.93
C PRO A 80 24.42 0.84 26.00
N GLU A 81 23.88 1.60 25.04
CA GLU A 81 22.46 1.93 24.94
C GLU A 81 21.62 0.82 24.27
N VAL A 82 22.22 -0.06 23.47
CA VAL A 82 21.51 -1.07 22.63
C VAL A 82 21.63 -2.50 23.18
N ASP A 83 22.61 -2.76 24.05
CA ASP A 83 22.92 -4.07 24.63
C ASP A 83 21.90 -4.57 25.70
N ASN A 84 20.75 -3.90 25.85
CA ASN A 84 19.81 -4.10 26.97
C ASN A 84 18.49 -4.79 26.58
N LEU A 85 18.38 -5.33 25.36
CA LEU A 85 17.14 -5.91 24.84
C LEU A 85 17.23 -7.43 24.72
N ILE A 86 16.24 -8.12 25.27
CA ILE A 86 16.07 -9.57 25.11
C ILE A 86 14.93 -9.82 24.13
N THR A 87 15.23 -10.45 23.00
CA THR A 87 14.22 -10.85 22.03
C THR A 87 13.77 -12.27 22.30
N ALA A 88 12.49 -12.45 22.61
CA ALA A 88 11.88 -13.77 22.83
C ALA A 88 10.78 -14.03 21.79
N ARG A 89 10.84 -15.19 21.13
CA ARG A 89 9.76 -15.66 20.26
C ARG A 89 8.76 -16.45 21.10
N LEU A 90 7.50 -16.02 21.10
CA LEU A 90 6.43 -16.69 21.83
C LEU A 90 5.63 -17.60 20.89
N GLU A 91 5.17 -18.74 21.40
CA GLU A 91 4.22 -19.60 20.68
C GLU A 91 2.84 -18.95 20.62
N ALA A 92 2.09 -19.24 19.55
CA ALA A 92 0.73 -18.75 19.38
C ALA A 92 -0.22 -19.36 20.44
N GLY A 93 -1.08 -18.55 21.04
CA GLY A 93 -2.03 -18.97 22.07
C GLY A 93 -2.09 -17.98 23.23
N ASP A 94 -1.65 -18.41 24.41
CA ASP A 94 -1.72 -17.63 25.64
C ASP A 94 -0.52 -16.67 25.80
N ILE A 95 -0.50 -15.62 24.98
CA ILE A 95 0.54 -14.59 25.02
C ILE A 95 0.52 -13.86 26.38
N GLN A 96 -0.67 -13.52 26.88
CA GLN A 96 -0.84 -12.77 28.12
C GLN A 96 -0.33 -13.56 29.34
N GLY A 97 -0.71 -14.83 29.46
CA GLY A 97 -0.20 -15.67 30.54
C GLY A 97 1.30 -15.95 30.42
N THR A 98 1.84 -16.00 29.19
CA THR A 98 3.29 -16.12 28.98
C THR A 98 4.03 -14.86 29.41
N LEU A 99 3.51 -13.67 29.08
CA LEU A 99 4.08 -12.40 29.53
C LEU A 99 4.08 -12.29 31.06
N GLN A 100 2.99 -12.66 31.73
CA GLN A 100 2.94 -12.66 33.20
C GLN A 100 3.97 -13.60 33.83
N ARG A 101 4.25 -14.75 33.19
CA ARG A 101 5.32 -15.66 33.65
C ARG A 101 6.70 -15.04 33.45
N ILE A 102 6.94 -14.39 32.32
CA ILE A 102 8.21 -13.70 32.04
C ILE A 102 8.41 -12.53 33.02
N GLU A 103 7.37 -11.74 33.28
CA GLU A 103 7.39 -10.62 34.22
C GLU A 103 7.76 -11.10 35.63
N ARG A 104 7.13 -12.16 36.15
CA ARG A 104 7.49 -12.73 37.45
C ARG A 104 8.95 -13.21 37.50
N LEU A 105 9.39 -13.92 36.46
CA LEU A 105 10.78 -14.37 36.37
C LEU A 105 11.75 -13.18 36.33
N TRP A 106 11.38 -12.10 35.65
CA TRP A 106 12.18 -10.88 35.60
C TRP A 106 12.25 -10.21 36.97
N GLU A 107 11.13 -10.04 37.66
CA GLU A 107 11.07 -9.45 39.00
C GLU A 107 11.87 -10.27 40.04
N GLU A 108 11.88 -11.60 39.92
CA GLU A 108 12.68 -12.49 40.78
C GLU A 108 14.19 -12.35 40.54
N GLN A 109 14.62 -12.14 39.28
CA GLN A 109 16.03 -12.10 38.90
C GLN A 109 16.63 -10.69 38.92
N GLN A 110 15.83 -9.65 38.63
CA GLN A 110 16.23 -8.27 38.44
C GLN A 110 15.25 -7.30 39.12
N PRO A 111 15.09 -7.34 40.46
CA PRO A 111 14.08 -6.56 41.19
C PRO A 111 14.30 -5.04 41.12
N GLU A 112 15.50 -4.59 40.79
CA GLU A 112 15.86 -3.17 40.70
C GLU A 112 15.48 -2.54 39.35
N LEU A 113 15.13 -3.34 38.34
CA LEU A 113 14.81 -2.89 36.99
C LEU A 113 13.35 -3.19 36.62
N PRO A 114 12.53 -2.19 36.26
CA PRO A 114 11.14 -2.43 35.87
C PRO A 114 11.08 -3.29 34.61
N PHE A 115 10.18 -4.27 34.60
CA PHE A 115 9.91 -5.06 33.41
C PHE A 115 9.29 -4.18 32.32
N GLN A 116 9.96 -4.08 31.18
CA GLN A 116 9.49 -3.34 30.00
C GLN A 116 9.56 -4.25 28.80
N TYR A 117 8.53 -4.20 27.94
CA TYR A 117 8.47 -4.97 26.72
C TYR A 117 7.77 -4.19 25.62
N ALA A 118 8.18 -4.45 24.39
CA ALA A 118 7.51 -4.02 23.17
C ALA A 118 7.28 -5.25 22.29
N PHE A 119 6.23 -5.21 21.48
CA PHE A 119 6.02 -6.25 20.48
C PHE A 119 6.55 -5.78 19.14
N LEU A 120 7.39 -6.62 18.51
CA LEU A 120 8.02 -6.31 17.23
C LEU A 120 7.00 -6.07 16.11
N ASP A 121 5.83 -6.73 16.15
CA ASP A 121 4.77 -6.52 15.16
C ASP A 121 4.16 -5.11 15.23
N ARG A 122 4.10 -4.50 16.42
CA ARG A 122 3.68 -3.10 16.59
C ARG A 122 4.70 -2.13 16.05
N ASP A 123 5.98 -2.32 16.38
CA ASP A 123 7.06 -1.46 15.88
C ASP A 123 7.11 -1.49 14.35
N TRP A 124 6.84 -2.67 13.76
CA TRP A 124 6.70 -2.80 12.32
C TRP A 124 5.45 -2.12 11.79
N ALA A 125 4.30 -2.21 12.49
CA ALA A 125 3.07 -1.53 12.08
C ALA A 125 3.23 0.00 12.05
N GLU A 126 3.99 0.59 12.98
CA GLU A 126 4.28 2.02 13.00
C GLU A 126 4.99 2.51 11.73
N LEU A 127 5.81 1.64 11.10
CA LEU A 127 6.45 1.94 9.80
C LEU A 127 5.44 2.07 8.65
N TYR A 128 4.21 1.56 8.82
CA TYR A 128 3.14 1.53 7.81
C TYR A 128 1.91 2.41 8.15
N ASP A 129 1.87 3.00 9.34
CA ASP A 129 0.70 3.76 9.82
C ASP A 129 0.36 4.95 8.91
N LYS A 130 1.39 5.61 8.36
CA LYS A 130 1.19 6.75 7.44
C LYS A 130 0.53 6.31 6.14
N GLU A 131 0.94 5.17 5.61
CA GLU A 131 0.39 4.58 4.39
C GLU A 131 -1.04 4.08 4.62
N MET A 132 -1.32 3.49 5.79
CA MET A 132 -2.67 3.07 6.18
C MET A 132 -3.61 4.28 6.32
N ALA A 133 -3.18 5.33 7.01
CA ALA A 133 -3.97 6.56 7.13
C ALA A 133 -4.23 7.22 5.77
N ALA A 134 -3.21 7.30 4.90
CA ALA A 134 -3.37 7.82 3.54
C ALA A 134 -4.38 7.00 2.74
N ARG A 135 -4.32 5.67 2.80
CA ARG A 135 -5.28 4.77 2.16
C ARG A 135 -6.71 5.04 2.62
N GLU A 136 -6.94 5.20 3.91
CA GLU A 136 -8.27 5.48 4.47
C GLU A 136 -8.81 6.82 3.99
N VAL A 137 -7.98 7.86 4.06
CA VAL A 137 -8.34 9.22 3.61
C VAL A 137 -8.65 9.23 2.12
N PHE A 138 -7.78 8.67 1.27
CA PHE A 138 -8.03 8.58 -0.17
C PHE A 138 -9.25 7.72 -0.50
N GLY A 139 -9.49 6.63 0.24
CA GLY A 139 -10.67 5.79 0.09
C GLY A 139 -11.96 6.57 0.37
N LEU A 140 -12.00 7.32 1.46
CA LEU A 140 -13.15 8.16 1.84
C LEU A 140 -13.39 9.27 0.81
N PHE A 141 -12.35 10.01 0.42
CA PHE A 141 -12.48 11.06 -0.60
C PHE A 141 -12.90 10.52 -1.96
N SER A 142 -12.42 9.34 -2.36
CA SER A 142 -12.84 8.68 -3.60
C SER A 142 -14.31 8.30 -3.55
N LEU A 143 -14.78 7.73 -2.43
CA LEU A 143 -16.19 7.40 -2.25
C LEU A 143 -17.09 8.64 -2.32
N LEU A 144 -16.70 9.73 -1.63
CA LEU A 144 -17.41 11.00 -1.66
C LEU A 144 -17.41 11.61 -3.07
N ALA A 145 -16.27 11.58 -3.77
CA ALA A 145 -16.17 12.09 -5.13
C ALA A 145 -17.08 11.31 -6.09
N ILE A 146 -17.12 9.98 -6.00
CA ILE A 146 -18.03 9.14 -6.78
C ILE A 146 -19.48 9.49 -6.45
N PHE A 147 -19.82 9.60 -5.16
CA PHE A 147 -21.17 9.93 -4.73
C PHE A 147 -21.63 11.29 -5.28
N ILE A 148 -20.81 12.33 -5.14
CA ILE A 148 -21.10 13.68 -5.67
C ILE A 148 -21.18 13.66 -7.19
N ALA A 149 -20.30 12.94 -7.88
CA ALA A 149 -20.33 12.79 -9.34
C ALA A 149 -21.63 12.12 -9.80
N CYS A 150 -22.12 11.10 -9.07
CA CYS A 150 -23.40 10.46 -9.35
C CYS A 150 -24.57 11.45 -9.18
N LEU A 151 -24.58 12.27 -8.13
CA LEU A 151 -25.58 13.32 -7.94
C LEU A 151 -25.56 14.35 -9.06
N GLY A 152 -24.37 14.77 -9.50
CA GLY A 152 -24.22 15.68 -10.64
C GLY A 152 -24.75 15.08 -11.94
N LEU A 153 -24.45 13.81 -12.20
CA LEU A 153 -24.94 13.09 -13.39
C LEU A 153 -26.46 12.88 -13.34
N LEU A 154 -27.02 12.58 -12.17
CA LEU A 154 -28.46 12.50 -11.92
C LEU A 154 -29.16 13.84 -12.22
N ALA A 155 -28.62 14.94 -11.67
CA ALA A 155 -29.17 16.29 -11.87
C ALA A 155 -29.13 16.71 -13.34
N LEU A 156 -27.99 16.47 -14.01
CA LEU A 156 -27.83 16.77 -15.43
C LEU A 156 -28.78 15.92 -16.30
N ALA A 157 -28.92 14.62 -15.98
CA ALA A 157 -29.84 13.73 -16.69
C ALA A 157 -31.29 14.18 -16.53
N ALA A 158 -31.72 14.50 -15.31
CA ALA A 158 -33.08 15.00 -15.04
C ALA A 158 -33.37 16.31 -15.79
N PHE A 159 -32.46 17.29 -15.71
CA PHE A 159 -32.60 18.56 -16.42
C PHE A 159 -32.65 18.38 -17.95
N THR A 160 -31.80 17.53 -18.50
CA THR A 160 -31.75 17.26 -19.96
C THR A 160 -33.03 16.60 -20.44
N VAL A 161 -33.54 15.64 -19.67
CA VAL A 161 -34.80 14.96 -19.97
C VAL A 161 -35.96 15.96 -19.94
N GLU A 162 -36.03 16.82 -18.92
CA GLU A 162 -37.06 17.84 -18.80
C GLU A 162 -37.05 18.79 -20.00
N GLN A 163 -35.87 19.29 -20.39
CA GLN A 163 -35.71 20.20 -21.54
C GLN A 163 -36.08 19.53 -22.87
N ARG A 164 -35.88 18.21 -23.00
CA ARG A 164 -36.21 17.43 -24.20
C ARG A 164 -37.59 16.76 -24.15
N THR A 165 -38.40 16.99 -23.11
CA THR A 165 -39.71 16.33 -22.92
C THR A 165 -40.64 16.53 -24.12
N LYS A 166 -40.72 17.75 -24.68
CA LYS A 166 -41.56 18.05 -25.85
C LYS A 166 -41.11 17.28 -27.10
N GLU A 167 -39.82 17.19 -27.34
CA GLU A 167 -39.26 16.44 -28.48
C GLU A 167 -39.51 14.93 -28.32
N ILE A 168 -39.31 14.41 -27.10
CA ILE A 168 -39.57 13.01 -26.74
C ILE A 168 -41.05 12.66 -26.94
N GLY A 169 -41.96 13.54 -26.51
CA GLY A 169 -43.41 13.39 -26.67
C GLY A 169 -43.84 13.34 -28.14
N ILE A 170 -43.34 14.26 -28.97
CA ILE A 170 -43.62 14.28 -30.42
C ILE A 170 -43.10 12.99 -31.08
N ARG A 171 -41.85 12.59 -30.82
CA ARG A 171 -41.27 11.35 -31.38
C ARG A 171 -42.06 10.11 -30.97
N LYS A 172 -42.52 10.04 -29.72
CA LYS A 172 -43.30 8.91 -29.21
C LYS A 172 -44.67 8.80 -29.90
N ILE A 173 -45.34 9.92 -30.16
CA ILE A 173 -46.61 9.95 -30.92
C ILE A 173 -46.37 9.57 -32.40
N LEU A 174 -45.21 9.93 -32.96
CA LEU A 174 -44.78 9.53 -34.30
C LEU A 174 -44.29 8.06 -34.38
N GLY A 175 -44.44 7.26 -33.32
CA GLY A 175 -44.15 5.84 -33.31
C GLY A 175 -42.71 5.45 -32.96
N ALA A 176 -41.90 6.37 -32.43
CA ALA A 176 -40.56 6.04 -31.98
C ALA A 176 -40.60 5.04 -30.79
N SER A 177 -39.78 4.00 -30.85
CA SER A 177 -39.67 3.02 -29.77
C SER A 177 -38.97 3.63 -28.55
N VAL A 178 -39.37 3.18 -27.35
CA VAL A 178 -38.75 3.58 -26.07
C VAL A 178 -37.24 3.31 -26.09
N ALA A 179 -36.82 2.19 -26.69
CA ALA A 179 -35.40 1.84 -26.85
C ALA A 179 -34.63 2.83 -27.74
N GLY A 180 -35.26 3.35 -28.80
CA GLY A 180 -34.63 4.36 -29.67
C GLY A 180 -34.39 5.69 -28.95
N ILE A 181 -35.33 6.10 -28.09
CA ILE A 181 -35.22 7.31 -27.27
C ILE A 181 -34.13 7.11 -26.20
N LEU A 182 -34.12 5.95 -25.53
CA LEU A 182 -33.10 5.59 -24.54
C LEU A 182 -31.70 5.59 -25.13
N GLY A 183 -31.52 4.99 -26.31
CA GLY A 183 -30.23 4.88 -26.97
C GLY A 183 -29.66 6.25 -27.36
N LEU A 184 -30.51 7.16 -27.83
CA LEU A 184 -30.09 8.50 -28.22
C LEU A 184 -29.65 9.34 -27.01
N LEU A 185 -30.42 9.32 -25.93
CA LEU A 185 -30.07 9.98 -24.66
C LEU A 185 -28.81 9.37 -24.04
N SER A 186 -28.75 8.03 -23.94
CA SER A 186 -27.60 7.34 -23.33
C SER A 186 -26.31 7.63 -24.08
N ARG A 187 -26.34 7.74 -25.41
CA ARG A 187 -25.15 8.00 -26.22
C ARG A 187 -24.57 9.39 -25.97
N ASP A 188 -25.40 10.41 -25.77
CA ASP A 188 -24.95 11.77 -25.47
C ASP A 188 -24.18 11.80 -24.13
N PHE A 189 -24.71 11.14 -23.10
CA PHE A 189 -24.05 11.05 -21.79
C PHE A 189 -22.82 10.15 -21.79
N LEU A 190 -22.91 8.96 -22.37
CA LEU A 190 -21.78 8.03 -22.44
C LEU A 190 -20.61 8.61 -23.21
N ARG A 191 -20.85 9.45 -24.23
CA ARG A 191 -19.79 10.16 -24.95
C ARG A 191 -19.05 11.14 -24.06
N LEU A 192 -19.77 11.89 -23.21
CA LEU A 192 -19.15 12.80 -22.24
C LEU A 192 -18.32 12.05 -21.20
N VAL A 193 -18.85 10.94 -20.68
CA VAL A 193 -18.13 10.09 -19.70
C VAL A 193 -16.89 9.45 -20.35
N ALA A 194 -17.00 8.94 -21.58
CA ALA A 194 -15.87 8.38 -22.31
C ALA A 194 -14.77 9.42 -22.57
N LEU A 195 -15.15 10.67 -22.91
CA LEU A 195 -14.19 11.76 -23.07
C LEU A 195 -13.50 12.10 -21.74
N ALA A 196 -14.27 12.17 -20.65
CA ALA A 196 -13.71 12.39 -19.32
C ALA A 196 -12.74 11.27 -18.92
N LEU A 197 -13.08 10.00 -19.17
CA LEU A 197 -12.20 8.86 -18.93
C LEU A 197 -10.92 8.91 -19.76
N ALA A 198 -11.01 9.30 -21.03
CA ALA A 198 -9.86 9.43 -21.92
C ALA A 198 -8.85 10.49 -21.42
N LEU A 199 -9.33 11.55 -20.76
CA LEU A 199 -8.49 12.59 -20.16
C LEU A 199 -8.02 12.22 -18.74
N ALA A 200 -8.90 11.61 -17.94
CA ALA A 200 -8.62 11.26 -16.55
C ALA A 200 -7.60 10.11 -16.45
N THR A 201 -7.64 9.14 -17.36
CA THR A 201 -6.72 7.98 -17.35
C THR A 201 -5.25 8.39 -17.44
N PRO A 202 -4.77 9.15 -18.46
CA PRO A 202 -3.36 9.55 -18.54
C PRO A 202 -2.96 10.47 -17.38
N LEU A 203 -3.85 11.35 -16.92
CA LEU A 203 -3.57 12.23 -15.80
C LEU A 203 -3.39 11.43 -14.50
N SER A 204 -4.27 10.46 -14.24
CA SER A 204 -4.20 9.57 -13.07
C SER A 204 -2.98 8.67 -13.14
N TRP A 205 -2.64 8.16 -14.33
CA TRP A 205 -1.44 7.36 -14.54
C TRP A 205 -0.16 8.15 -14.26
N TYR A 206 -0.07 9.40 -14.74
CA TYR A 206 1.05 10.28 -14.47
C TYR A 206 1.18 10.60 -12.98
N ALA A 207 0.09 10.98 -12.31
CA ALA A 207 0.09 11.27 -10.88
C ALA A 207 0.53 10.05 -10.05
N MET A 208 0.01 8.86 -10.39
CA MET A 208 0.38 7.62 -9.70
C MET A 208 1.83 7.23 -9.97
N LYS A 209 2.36 7.47 -11.18
CA LYS A 209 3.77 7.23 -11.49
C LYS A 209 4.66 8.10 -10.60
N VAL A 210 4.39 9.41 -10.52
CA VAL A 210 5.16 10.35 -9.68
C VAL A 210 5.10 9.95 -8.21
N TRP A 211 3.94 9.50 -7.72
CA TRP A 211 3.81 9.01 -6.35
C TRP A 211 4.61 7.71 -6.11
N LEU A 212 4.54 6.75 -7.04
CA LEU A 212 5.29 5.49 -6.97
C LEU A 212 6.80 5.66 -7.17
N ASP A 213 7.26 6.75 -7.79
CA ASP A 213 8.68 7.09 -7.89
C ASP A 213 9.30 7.39 -6.49
N GLY A 214 8.49 7.72 -5.49
CA GLY A 214 8.93 7.90 -4.10
C GLY A 214 9.17 6.61 -3.32
N PHE A 215 8.90 5.44 -3.91
CA PHE A 215 9.07 4.14 -3.26
C PHE A 215 10.19 3.36 -3.95
N ALA A 216 11.13 2.82 -3.15
CA ALA A 216 12.20 1.96 -3.67
C ALA A 216 11.62 0.64 -4.20
N TYR A 217 10.64 0.09 -3.49
CA TYR A 217 9.86 -1.07 -3.91
C TYR A 217 8.45 -0.65 -4.27
N ARG A 218 8.12 -0.75 -5.56
CA ARG A 218 6.86 -0.28 -6.12
C ARG A 218 6.19 -1.37 -6.94
N THR A 219 4.86 -1.43 -6.85
CA THR A 219 4.06 -2.24 -7.77
C THR A 219 4.07 -1.62 -9.16
N THR A 220 3.94 -2.46 -10.19
CA THR A 220 3.65 -1.96 -11.53
C THR A 220 2.20 -1.51 -11.62
N LEU A 221 1.98 -0.42 -12.35
CA LEU A 221 0.65 0.11 -12.65
C LEU A 221 -0.06 -0.82 -13.63
N ALA A 222 -0.96 -1.63 -13.11
CA ALA A 222 -1.69 -2.58 -13.93
C ALA A 222 -2.81 -1.89 -14.72
N TRP A 223 -2.75 -1.98 -16.05
CA TRP A 223 -3.71 -1.34 -16.96
C TRP A 223 -5.16 -1.75 -16.68
N TRP A 224 -5.38 -2.97 -16.17
CA TRP A 224 -6.71 -3.49 -15.87
C TRP A 224 -7.42 -2.69 -14.79
N ALA A 225 -6.69 -2.03 -13.88
CA ALA A 225 -7.30 -1.19 -12.84
C ALA A 225 -8.03 0.02 -13.45
N PHE A 226 -7.43 0.64 -14.47
CA PHE A 226 -8.06 1.73 -15.22
C PHE A 226 -9.23 1.23 -16.06
N ALA A 227 -9.10 0.05 -16.68
CA ALA A 227 -10.19 -0.57 -17.43
C ALA A 227 -11.39 -0.88 -16.52
N LEU A 228 -11.16 -1.45 -15.34
CA LEU A 228 -12.19 -1.74 -14.34
C LEU A 228 -12.85 -0.45 -13.83
N ALA A 229 -12.07 0.57 -13.48
CA ALA A 229 -12.60 1.86 -13.04
C ALA A 229 -13.44 2.53 -14.14
N GLY A 230 -12.97 2.50 -15.39
CA GLY A 230 -13.72 3.01 -16.54
C GLY A 230 -15.00 2.24 -16.80
N ALA A 231 -14.97 0.91 -16.70
CA ALA A 231 -16.15 0.06 -16.84
C ALA A 231 -17.19 0.34 -15.74
N LEU A 232 -16.75 0.51 -14.49
CA LEU A 232 -17.64 0.87 -13.38
C LEU A 232 -18.24 2.26 -13.58
N ALA A 233 -17.45 3.26 -13.99
CA ALA A 233 -17.93 4.61 -14.24
C ALA A 233 -18.97 4.65 -15.38
N LEU A 234 -18.69 3.96 -16.49
CA LEU A 234 -19.64 3.83 -17.61
C LEU A 234 -20.90 3.08 -17.19
N GLY A 235 -20.76 2.01 -16.40
CA GLY A 235 -21.89 1.24 -15.87
C GLY A 235 -22.80 2.09 -14.99
N ILE A 236 -22.24 2.85 -14.06
CA ILE A 236 -23.00 3.77 -13.20
C ILE A 236 -23.71 4.84 -14.04
N ALA A 237 -23.01 5.46 -14.99
CA ALA A 237 -23.59 6.46 -15.87
C ALA A 237 -24.74 5.88 -16.71
N PHE A 238 -24.54 4.70 -17.28
CA PHE A 238 -25.54 4.01 -18.09
C PHE A 238 -26.80 3.67 -17.27
N LEU A 239 -26.63 3.08 -16.09
CA LEU A 239 -27.75 2.74 -15.20
C LEU A 239 -28.55 3.99 -14.81
N THR A 240 -27.84 5.05 -14.46
CA THR A 240 -28.45 6.33 -14.05
C THR A 240 -29.27 6.96 -15.16
N VAL A 241 -28.70 7.09 -16.37
CA VAL A 241 -29.39 7.69 -17.52
C VAL A 241 -30.55 6.80 -17.99
N SER A 242 -30.35 5.48 -17.99
CA SER A 242 -31.40 4.53 -18.35
C SER A 242 -32.60 4.66 -17.43
N TYR A 243 -32.38 4.75 -16.12
CA TYR A 243 -33.45 4.93 -15.14
C TYR A 243 -34.29 6.19 -15.39
N HIS A 244 -33.65 7.35 -15.56
CA HIS A 244 -34.37 8.61 -15.83
C HIS A 244 -35.07 8.61 -17.19
N SER A 245 -34.41 8.07 -18.22
CA SER A 245 -34.96 7.99 -19.58
C SER A 245 -36.17 7.05 -19.64
N LEU A 246 -36.14 5.93 -18.92
CA LEU A 246 -37.26 4.99 -18.82
C LEU A 246 -38.45 5.65 -18.12
N ARG A 247 -38.20 6.34 -17.00
CA ARG A 247 -39.25 7.06 -16.26
C ARG A 247 -39.93 8.12 -17.14
N ALA A 248 -39.17 8.87 -17.92
CA ALA A 248 -39.71 9.87 -18.83
C ALA A 248 -40.45 9.24 -20.03
N ALA A 249 -39.88 8.18 -20.61
CA ALA A 249 -40.48 7.49 -21.74
C ALA A 249 -41.74 6.70 -21.37
N LEU A 250 -41.92 6.29 -20.10
CA LEU A 250 -43.14 5.65 -19.59
C LEU A 250 -44.17 6.65 -19.06
N GLY A 251 -43.79 7.92 -18.90
CA GLY A 251 -44.70 9.00 -18.49
C GLY A 251 -45.87 9.19 -19.47
N ASN A 252 -47.00 9.65 -18.93
CA ASN A 252 -48.23 9.83 -19.69
C ASN A 252 -48.10 11.02 -20.65
N PRO A 253 -48.15 10.83 -21.98
CA PRO A 253 -47.86 11.89 -22.96
C PRO A 253 -48.83 13.07 -22.91
N VAL A 254 -50.02 12.89 -22.33
CA VAL A 254 -51.04 13.94 -22.19
C VAL A 254 -50.62 15.02 -21.18
N GLU A 255 -49.84 14.67 -20.15
CA GLU A 255 -49.28 15.64 -19.20
C GLU A 255 -48.05 16.38 -19.78
N ALA A 256 -47.36 15.77 -20.74
CA ALA A 256 -46.13 16.29 -21.34
C ALA A 256 -46.36 17.40 -22.39
N LEU A 257 -47.61 17.59 -22.83
CA LEU A 257 -48.02 18.51 -23.90
C LEU A 257 -48.80 19.75 -23.38
N ARG A 258 -49.04 19.86 -22.07
CA ARG A 258 -49.71 21.02 -21.46
C ARG A 258 -48.75 22.17 -21.19
#